data_AF-A0A931QZ86-F1
#
_entry.id   AF-A0A931QZ86-F1
#
_cell.length_a   1.000
_cell.length_b   1.000
_cell.length_c   1.000
_cell.angle_alpha   90.00
_cell.angle_beta   90.00
_cell.angle_gamma   90.00
#
_symmetry.space_group_name_H-M   'P 1'
#
loop_
_entity.id
_entity.type
_entity.pdbx_description
1 polymer ?
#
loop_
_entity_poly.entity_id
_entity_poly.type
_entity_poly.pdbx_seq_one_letter_code
_entity_poly.pdbx_strand_id
1 'polypeptide(L)' 'MSPSPFALIVHTMHRQLPDYLRPELRVVFVGINPGERSARICHYYAGRGNQFWNFLYESGLV' A
#
# COMPACT_ATOMS: atom_id res chain seq x y z
N MET A 1 -14.61 34.11 6.31
CA MET A 1 -15.43 32.97 5.86
C MET A 1 -14.93 31.72 6.57
N SER A 2 -15.72 31.18 7.51
CA SER A 2 -15.40 29.95 8.24
C SER A 2 -15.57 28.74 7.30
N PRO A 3 -14.68 27.73 7.30
CA PRO A 3 -14.92 26.52 6.54
C PRO A 3 -16.19 25.81 7.06
N SER A 4 -16.93 25.19 6.15
CA SER A 4 -18.13 24.40 6.46
C SER A 4 -17.77 23.20 7.35
N PRO A 5 -18.57 22.87 8.39
CA PRO A 5 -18.34 21.71 9.26
C PRO A 5 -18.37 20.36 8.50
N PHE A 6 -18.89 20.33 7.27
CA PHE A 6 -18.83 19.15 6.39
C PHE A 6 -17.43 18.87 5.82
N ALA A 7 -16.53 19.85 5.79
CA ALA A 7 -15.16 19.65 5.30
C ALA A 7 -14.23 18.95 6.31
N LEU A 8 -14.68 18.77 7.56
CA LEU A 8 -13.84 18.26 8.66
C LEU A 8 -13.90 16.72 8.84
N ILE A 9 -14.72 16.00 8.07
CA ILE A 9 -15.05 14.59 8.38
C ILE A 9 -14.24 13.53 7.60
N VAL A 10 -13.38 13.88 6.64
CA VAL A 10 -12.58 12.85 5.93
C VAL A 10 -11.11 13.26 5.76
N HIS A 11 -10.45 13.60 6.87
CA HIS A 11 -9.00 13.45 6.99
C HIS A 11 -8.71 12.34 8.00
N THR A 12 -9.29 11.15 7.76
CA THR A 12 -8.62 9.95 8.24
C THR A 12 -7.30 9.94 7.49
N MET A 13 -6.23 10.39 8.14
CA MET A 13 -4.86 10.34 7.64
C MET A 13 -4.57 8.88 7.28
N HIS A 14 -4.87 8.48 6.04
CA HIS A 14 -4.45 7.19 5.52
C HIS A 14 -2.94 7.21 5.65
N ARG A 15 -2.40 6.43 6.58
CA ARG A 15 -0.96 6.15 6.61
C ARG A 15 -0.63 5.59 5.24
N GLN A 16 -0.04 6.44 4.40
CA GLN A 16 0.42 6.04 3.08
C GLN A 16 1.56 5.06 3.31
N LEU A 17 1.55 3.94 2.58
CA LEU A 17 2.73 3.08 2.57
C LEU A 17 3.86 3.82 1.84
N PRO A 18 5.10 3.70 2.32
CA PRO A 18 6.24 4.31 1.65
C PRO A 18 6.54 3.57 0.33
N ASP A 19 6.87 4.32 -0.71
CA ASP A 19 7.39 3.74 -1.94
C ASP A 19 8.81 3.19 -1.73
N TYR A 20 9.08 1.98 -2.21
CA TYR A 20 10.40 1.36 -2.17
C TYR A 20 11.08 1.47 -3.53
N LEU A 21 11.59 2.67 -3.83
CA LEU A 21 12.23 2.99 -5.10
C LEU A 21 13.69 3.37 -4.90
N ARG A 22 14.56 2.81 -5.74
CA ARG A 22 15.96 3.23 -5.89
C ARG A 22 16.40 3.05 -7.35
N PRO A 23 17.48 3.73 -7.79
CA PRO A 23 18.08 3.44 -9.09
C PRO A 23 18.45 1.96 -9.25
N GLU A 24 18.47 1.49 -10.50
CA GLU A 24 18.97 0.15 -10.87
C GLU A 24 18.17 -1.04 -10.30
N LEU A 25 16.89 -0.82 -9.95
CA LEU A 25 15.97 -1.91 -9.65
C LEU A 25 15.73 -2.77 -10.90
N ARG A 26 15.88 -4.09 -10.77
CA ARG A 26 15.58 -5.05 -11.84
C ARG A 26 14.07 -5.21 -12.09
N VAL A 27 13.27 -5.02 -11.05
CA VAL A 27 11.81 -5.17 -11.04
C VAL A 27 11.21 -4.17 -10.05
N VAL A 28 10.05 -3.62 -10.42
CA VAL A 28 9.17 -2.83 -9.55
C VAL A 28 7.76 -3.42 -9.64
N PHE A 29 7.14 -3.71 -8.51
CA PHE A 29 5.75 -4.16 -8.45
C PHE A 29 4.83 -2.97 -8.16
N VAL A 30 3.91 -2.68 -9.08
CA VAL A 30 2.96 -1.56 -8.97
C VAL A 30 1.56 -2.11 -8.73
N GLY A 31 0.96 -1.77 -7.58
CA GLY A 31 -0.43 -2.09 -7.24
C GLY A 31 -1.39 -0.95 -7.59
N ILE A 32 -2.71 -1.20 -7.48
CA ILE A 32 -3.73 -0.16 -7.69
C ILE A 32 -3.75 0.80 -6.49
N ASN A 33 -4.09 0.28 -5.31
CA ASN A 33 -4.16 1.02 -4.05
C ASN A 33 -3.92 0.05 -2.88
N PRO A 34 -3.34 0.51 -1.74
CA PRO A 34 -3.28 -0.30 -0.54
C PRO A 34 -4.66 -0.75 -0.05
N GLY A 35 -4.86 -2.06 0.07
CA GLY A 35 -6.01 -2.60 0.79
C GLY A 35 -5.97 -2.22 2.27
N GLU A 36 -7.13 -2.24 2.94
CA GLU A 36 -7.29 -1.78 4.33
C GLU A 36 -6.28 -2.40 5.30
N ARG A 37 -6.06 -3.72 5.23
CA ARG A 37 -5.07 -4.40 6.08
C ARG A 37 -3.65 -3.89 5.83
N SER A 38 -3.26 -3.72 4.57
CA SER A 38 -1.95 -3.20 4.19
C SER A 38 -1.75 -1.77 4.72
N ALA A 39 -2.78 -0.92 4.61
CA ALA A 39 -2.76 0.45 5.11
C ALA A 39 -2.65 0.52 6.64
N ARG A 40 -3.37 -0.35 7.37
CA ARG A 40 -3.32 -0.37 8.85
C ARG A 40 -1.97 -0.79 9.42
N ILE A 41 -1.29 -1.75 8.78
CA ILE A 41 -0.05 -2.33 9.31
C ILE A 41 1.21 -1.85 8.59
N CYS A 42 1.08 -0.95 7.60
CA CYS A 42 2.18 -0.45 6.78
C CYS A 42 2.99 -1.58 6.09
N HIS A 43 2.31 -2.60 5.58
CA HIS A 43 2.94 -3.71 4.83
C HIS A 43 2.20 -4.00 3.53
N TYR A 44 2.90 -3.99 2.39
CA TYR A 44 2.28 -4.27 1.09
C TYR A 44 1.74 -5.70 1.00
N TYR A 45 0.66 -5.87 0.24
CA TYR A 45 0.04 -7.17 -0.04
C TYR A 45 -0.33 -8.00 1.21
N ALA A 46 -0.67 -7.37 2.34
CA ALA A 46 -0.92 -8.06 3.62
C ALA A 46 -2.34 -8.70 3.76
N GLY A 47 -3.18 -8.64 2.72
CA GLY A 47 -4.53 -9.22 2.75
C GLY A 47 -4.51 -10.74 2.87
N ARG A 48 -5.42 -11.35 3.64
CA ARG A 48 -5.45 -12.82 3.84
C ARG A 48 -5.60 -13.61 2.53
N GLY A 49 -6.30 -13.06 1.54
CA GLY A 49 -6.45 -13.67 0.22
C GLY A 49 -5.39 -13.25 -0.80
N ASN A 50 -4.44 -12.39 -0.43
CA ASN A 50 -3.42 -11.92 -1.36
C ASN A 50 -2.25 -12.92 -1.41
N GLN A 51 -2.03 -13.52 -2.59
CA GLN A 51 -1.00 -14.56 -2.79
C GLN A 51 0.36 -14.00 -3.25
N PHE A 52 0.52 -12.67 -3.32
CA PHE A 52 1.72 -12.04 -3.87
C PHE A 52 3.02 -12.60 -3.29
N TRP A 53 3.12 -12.72 -1.96
CA TRP A 53 4.34 -13.20 -1.31
C TRP A 53 4.62 -14.69 -1.56
N ASN A 54 3.57 -15.52 -1.65
CA ASN A 54 3.71 -16.94 -1.98
C ASN A 54 4.22 -17.09 -3.42
N PHE A 55 3.59 -16.41 -4.38
CA PHE A 55 4.00 -16.45 -5.78
C PHE A 55 5.36 -15.81 -6.03
N LEU A 56 5.74 -14.78 -5.28
CA LEU A 56 7.07 -14.19 -5.36
C LEU A 56 8.15 -15.23 -5.02
N TYR A 57 7.96 -15.98 -3.93
CA TYR A 57 8.86 -17.06 -3.52
C TYR A 57 8.85 -18.22 -4.53
N GLU A 58 7.67 -18.71 -4.92
CA GLU A 58 7.53 -19.83 -5.87
C GLU A 58 8.13 -19.53 -7.25
N SER A 59 8.12 -18.25 -7.67
CA SER A 59 8.69 -17.83 -8.94
C SER A 59 10.22 -17.84 -8.99
N GLY A 60 10.90 -17.90 -7.83
CA GLY A 60 12.36 -17.76 -7.74
C GLY A 60 12.88 -16.35 -8.02
N LEU A 61 12.02 -15.32 -8.00
CA LEU A 61 12.43 -13.92 -8.07
C LEU A 61 13.14 -13.43 -6.79
N VAL A 62 12.91 -14.14 -5.67
CA VAL A 62 13.56 -13.94 -4.36
C VAL A 62 14.04 -15.26 -3.79
#